data_AF-A0A550C956-F1
#
_entry.id   AF-A0A550C956-F1
#
_cell.length_a   1.000
_cell.length_b   1.000
_cell.length_c   1.000
_cell.angle_alpha   90.00
_cell.angle_beta   90.00
_cell.angle_gamma   90.00
#
_symmetry.space_group_name_H-M   'P 1'
#
loop_
_entity.id
_entity.type
_entity.pdbx_description
1 polymer ?
#
loop_
_entity_poly.entity_id
_entity_poly.type
_entity_poly.pdbx_seq_one_letter_code
_entity_poly.pdbx_strand_id
1 'polypeptide(L)'
;MTAAVCTMSLHKAHPIEVKCVISGTTKRLFHVVLMPLEAADEDHLRVSCKEWLFGLPRGGLRYYLNSPENRICFREDICRMYARGEFILAPTYKTYLDTMDFIAHAGVKNRLETDRSPSTSLASPEGLYRYVFIPYTAAARALQEEFKMQPQTLEDLNGGIFPLDGKPCKAGSDQFPVLEVHAHPFSVCTLAFKVFMARSTPLTSQWHAISAKITSHWIGTPIHAPQWFIDQPKFGEDDLELSPSEATGYCPFLPEGVVIIDRKRVDQVGDDQNEPYGQKVGLWVNRVDPDAPDPNAPFPDAGDSSAAPLRTRAPLQRQRSPLKLRRSSRLHAKACPYAPPSPARCAPPLSPPRRAVSALRYRDLLSDPPAWAKRNGRFPTPKFTSNDWAYFCYSVSLNAPPTTDDTPTGRDTAMRPRIAQSIVVAPLHALMQP
;
A
#
# COMPACT_ATOMS: atom_id res chain seq x y z
N MET A 1 -20.40 -24.10 -4.08
CA MET A 1 -20.41 -22.87 -3.25
C MET A 1 -19.19 -22.91 -2.35
N THR A 2 -18.16 -22.11 -2.62
CA THR A 2 -16.99 -21.99 -1.73
C THR A 2 -17.45 -21.22 -0.50
N ALA A 3 -17.57 -21.92 0.64
CA ALA A 3 -17.84 -21.26 1.93
C ALA A 3 -16.77 -20.19 2.18
N ALA A 4 -17.11 -19.13 2.91
CA ALA A 4 -16.09 -18.21 3.41
C ALA A 4 -15.05 -19.04 4.14
N VAL A 5 -13.83 -19.10 3.59
CA VAL A 5 -12.77 -19.89 4.21
C VAL A 5 -12.33 -19.10 5.43
N CYS A 6 -12.78 -19.56 6.59
CA CYS A 6 -12.25 -19.08 7.85
C CYS A 6 -10.87 -19.72 8.04
N THR A 7 -9.85 -19.11 7.46
CA THR A 7 -8.46 -19.50 7.71
C THR A 7 -8.11 -19.13 9.16
N MET A 8 -7.96 -20.14 9.99
CA MET A 8 -7.42 -20.00 11.34
C MET A 8 -5.93 -19.73 11.21
N SER A 9 -5.53 -18.45 11.22
CA SER A 9 -4.13 -18.07 11.25
C SER A 9 -3.84 -17.25 12.52
N LEU A 10 -2.89 -17.73 13.32
CA LEU A 10 -2.37 -17.05 14.50
C LEU A 10 -1.23 -16.12 14.06
N HIS A 11 -1.54 -14.86 13.79
CA HIS A 11 -0.51 -13.85 13.50
C HIS A 11 -0.20 -13.01 14.75
N LYS A 12 1.08 -12.70 15.00
CA LYS A 12 1.49 -11.70 16.01
C LYS A 12 1.13 -10.30 15.50
N ALA A 13 0.47 -9.51 16.35
CA ALA A 13 -0.30 -8.33 15.97
C ALA A 13 0.55 -7.13 15.48
N HIS A 14 -0.03 -6.39 14.53
CA HIS A 14 0.33 -5.01 14.17
C HIS A 14 0.04 -4.01 15.31
N PRO A 15 0.54 -2.75 15.26
CA PRO A 15 0.34 -1.75 16.32
C PRO A 15 -1.11 -1.27 16.52
N ILE A 16 -2.05 -1.68 15.68
CA ILE A 16 -3.49 -1.50 15.94
C ILE A 16 -3.90 -2.56 16.96
N GLU A 17 -4.44 -2.13 18.11
CA GLU A 17 -4.97 -3.05 19.11
C GLU A 17 -6.10 -3.89 18.48
N VAL A 18 -5.75 -5.10 18.05
CA VAL A 18 -6.69 -6.00 17.41
C VAL A 18 -7.68 -6.46 18.47
N LYS A 19 -8.94 -6.06 18.31
CA LYS A 19 -10.06 -6.45 19.18
C LYS A 19 -11.20 -7.03 18.36
N CYS A 20 -12.02 -7.86 19.00
CA CYS A 20 -13.25 -8.33 18.40
C CYS A 20 -14.20 -7.15 18.16
N VAL A 21 -14.69 -6.99 16.93
CA VAL A 21 -15.54 -5.85 16.57
C VAL A 21 -16.92 -5.84 17.26
N ILE A 22 -17.36 -6.98 17.80
CA ILE A 22 -18.62 -7.10 18.55
C ILE A 22 -18.37 -7.11 20.05
N SER A 23 -17.53 -8.02 20.54
CA SER A 23 -17.35 -8.23 21.98
C SER A 23 -16.31 -7.33 22.64
N GLY A 24 -15.49 -6.63 21.85
CA GLY A 24 -14.36 -5.86 22.35
C GLY A 24 -13.22 -6.68 22.96
N THR A 25 -13.34 -8.01 23.04
CA THR A 25 -12.28 -8.86 23.60
C THR A 25 -11.01 -8.77 22.75
N THR A 26 -9.85 -8.83 23.39
CA THR A 26 -8.53 -8.86 22.74
C THR A 26 -7.91 -10.25 22.76
N LYS A 27 -8.59 -11.25 23.35
CA LYS A 27 -8.10 -12.62 23.52
C LYS A 27 -8.82 -13.58 22.60
N ARG A 28 -8.11 -14.61 22.12
CA ARG A 28 -8.66 -15.70 21.28
C ARG A 28 -9.44 -15.17 20.08
N LEU A 29 -8.79 -14.25 19.35
CA LEU A 29 -9.35 -13.65 18.16
C LEU A 29 -9.12 -14.52 16.94
N PHE A 30 -10.11 -14.49 16.05
CA PHE A 30 -10.11 -15.17 14.78
C PHE A 30 -10.35 -14.16 13.68
N HIS A 31 -9.61 -14.30 12.58
CA HIS A 31 -9.72 -13.44 11.42
C HIS A 31 -10.65 -14.08 10.39
N VAL A 32 -11.61 -13.31 9.91
CA VAL A 32 -12.37 -13.63 8.72
C VAL A 32 -11.74 -12.89 7.55
N VAL A 33 -11.22 -13.66 6.59
CA VAL A 33 -10.70 -13.13 5.34
C VAL A 33 -11.88 -12.91 4.40
N LEU A 34 -12.12 -11.66 4.01
CA LEU A 34 -13.30 -11.26 3.24
C LEU A 34 -13.13 -11.54 1.74
N MET A 35 -11.94 -11.21 1.21
CA MET A 35 -11.51 -11.59 -0.14
C MET A 35 -10.37 -12.61 -0.07
N PRO A 36 -10.47 -13.74 -0.79
CA PRO A 36 -9.46 -14.79 -0.79
C PRO A 36 -8.14 -14.30 -1.41
N LEU A 37 -7.00 -14.87 -0.99
CA LEU A 37 -5.67 -14.47 -1.48
C LEU A 37 -5.53 -14.75 -2.98
N GLU A 38 -6.18 -15.80 -3.46
CA GLU A 38 -6.26 -16.22 -4.85
C GLU A 38 -6.86 -15.13 -5.76
N ALA A 39 -7.54 -14.13 -5.19
CA ALA A 39 -8.02 -12.97 -5.96
C ALA A 39 -6.88 -12.14 -6.57
N ALA A 40 -5.65 -12.26 -6.06
CA ALA A 40 -4.44 -11.66 -6.64
C ALA A 40 -3.78 -12.53 -7.72
N ASP A 41 -4.18 -13.79 -7.85
CA ASP A 41 -3.68 -14.73 -8.86
C ASP A 41 -4.63 -14.84 -10.06
N GLU A 42 -5.67 -14.00 -10.12
CA GLU A 42 -6.57 -13.89 -11.26
C GLU A 42 -5.87 -13.30 -12.51
N ASP A 43 -6.59 -13.28 -13.63
CA ASP A 43 -6.13 -12.63 -14.86
C ASP A 43 -5.59 -11.21 -14.60
N HIS A 44 -4.47 -10.89 -15.23
CA HIS A 44 -3.74 -9.65 -15.01
C HIS A 44 -4.63 -8.41 -15.17
N LEU A 45 -5.52 -8.38 -16.17
CA LEU A 45 -6.42 -7.25 -16.40
C LEU A 45 -7.46 -7.13 -15.28
N ARG A 46 -7.96 -8.26 -14.76
CA ARG A 46 -8.89 -8.27 -13.63
C ARG A 46 -8.23 -7.75 -12.35
N VAL A 47 -7.00 -8.18 -12.09
CA VAL A 47 -6.21 -7.68 -10.95
C VAL A 47 -5.99 -6.17 -11.08
N SER A 48 -5.58 -5.67 -12.26
CA SER A 48 -5.43 -4.23 -12.51
C SER A 48 -6.72 -3.45 -12.30
N CYS A 49 -7.86 -3.97 -12.75
CA CYS A 49 -9.15 -3.28 -12.55
C CYS A 49 -9.54 -3.21 -11.07
N LYS A 50 -9.26 -4.26 -10.29
CA LYS A 50 -9.49 -4.24 -8.82
C LYS A 50 -8.59 -3.22 -8.15
N GLU A 51 -7.29 -3.23 -8.47
CA GLU A 51 -6.34 -2.25 -7.91
C GLU A 51 -6.76 -0.82 -8.24
N TRP A 52 -7.13 -0.58 -9.50
CA TRP A 52 -7.63 0.70 -9.95
C TRP A 52 -8.86 1.16 -9.16
N LEU A 53 -9.87 0.30 -9.05
CA LEU A 53 -11.11 0.59 -8.35
C LEU A 53 -10.89 0.86 -6.86
N PHE A 54 -9.93 0.16 -6.26
CA PHE A 54 -9.61 0.27 -4.83
C PHE A 54 -8.69 1.47 -4.55
N GLY A 55 -8.21 2.15 -5.60
CA GLY A 55 -7.21 3.21 -5.49
C GLY A 55 -5.85 2.69 -5.01
N LEU A 56 -5.54 1.42 -5.30
CA LEU A 56 -4.26 0.79 -4.99
C LEU A 56 -3.25 1.09 -6.11
N PRO A 57 -1.94 1.17 -5.78
CA PRO A 57 -0.91 1.15 -6.81
C PRO A 57 -0.88 -0.20 -7.52
N ARG A 58 -0.25 -0.26 -8.70
CA ARG A 58 -0.04 -1.52 -9.42
C ARG A 58 0.69 -2.54 -8.56
N GLY A 59 0.22 -3.77 -8.53
CA GLY A 59 0.74 -4.84 -7.64
C GLY A 59 0.28 -4.71 -6.19
N GLY A 60 -0.49 -3.68 -5.83
CA GLY A 60 -0.97 -3.42 -4.48
C GLY A 60 -2.01 -4.41 -3.98
N LEU A 61 -2.69 -5.17 -4.85
CA LEU A 61 -3.78 -6.05 -4.42
C LEU A 61 -3.31 -7.13 -3.46
N ARG A 62 -2.14 -7.75 -3.71
CA ARG A 62 -1.61 -8.81 -2.83
C ARG A 62 -1.32 -8.30 -1.42
N TYR A 63 -0.88 -7.04 -1.31
CA TYR A 63 -0.66 -6.38 -0.02
C TYR A 63 -1.99 -6.08 0.68
N TYR A 64 -2.95 -5.56 -0.06
CA TYR A 64 -4.32 -5.31 0.43
C TYR A 64 -4.99 -6.60 0.94
N LEU A 65 -4.86 -7.71 0.23
CA LEU A 65 -5.48 -8.98 0.66
C LEU A 65 -4.91 -9.47 2.00
N ASN A 66 -3.67 -9.08 2.33
CA ASN A 66 -3.03 -9.37 3.60
C ASN A 66 -3.25 -8.29 4.67
N SER A 67 -3.84 -7.15 4.31
CA SER A 67 -3.98 -6.01 5.20
C SER A 67 -5.19 -6.15 6.14
N PRO A 68 -5.25 -5.34 7.22
CA PRO A 68 -6.40 -5.31 8.12
C PRO A 68 -7.71 -4.95 7.42
N GLU A 69 -7.67 -4.17 6.34
CA GLU A 69 -8.83 -3.72 5.58
C GLU A 69 -9.53 -4.86 4.80
N ASN A 70 -8.89 -6.02 4.65
CA ASN A 70 -9.50 -7.24 4.11
C ASN A 70 -9.91 -8.26 5.19
N ARG A 71 -9.80 -7.89 6.48
CA ARG A 71 -9.99 -8.81 7.61
C ARG A 71 -10.95 -8.24 8.63
N ILE A 72 -11.79 -9.12 9.20
CA ILE A 72 -12.59 -8.79 10.39
C ILE A 72 -12.18 -9.70 11.53
N CYS A 73 -11.99 -9.14 12.71
CA CYS A 73 -11.59 -9.89 13.90
C CYS A 73 -12.80 -10.16 14.79
N PHE A 74 -13.02 -11.43 15.12
CA PHE A 74 -14.11 -11.87 15.99
C PHE A 74 -13.61 -12.81 17.09
N ARG A 75 -14.39 -12.90 18.19
CA ARG A 75 -14.30 -14.02 19.14
C ARG A 75 -14.64 -15.33 18.40
N GLU A 76 -14.06 -16.45 18.81
CA GLU A 76 -14.17 -17.75 18.13
C GLU A 76 -15.60 -18.17 17.74
N ASP A 77 -16.53 -18.05 18.68
CA ASP A 77 -17.95 -18.36 18.51
C ASP A 77 -18.63 -17.42 17.51
N ILE A 78 -18.40 -16.11 17.63
CA ILE A 78 -18.94 -15.08 16.73
C ILE A 78 -18.38 -15.26 15.32
N CYS A 79 -17.10 -15.60 15.21
CA CYS A 79 -16.43 -15.87 13.94
C CYS A 79 -17.09 -17.05 13.20
N ARG A 80 -17.38 -18.14 13.92
CA ARG A 80 -18.09 -19.31 13.37
C ARG A 80 -19.50 -18.95 12.90
N MET A 81 -20.22 -18.12 13.66
CA MET A 81 -21.55 -17.65 13.29
C MET A 81 -21.50 -16.81 12.00
N TYR A 82 -20.53 -15.91 11.88
CA TYR A 82 -20.34 -15.10 10.68
C TYR A 82 -19.97 -15.96 9.46
N ALA A 83 -19.04 -16.91 9.63
CA ALA A 83 -18.63 -17.82 8.55
C ALA A 83 -19.78 -18.72 8.04
N ARG A 84 -20.73 -19.06 8.91
CA ARG A 84 -21.96 -19.81 8.56
C ARG A 84 -23.08 -18.91 7.99
N GLY A 85 -22.86 -17.60 7.92
CA GLY A 85 -23.86 -16.61 7.50
C GLY A 85 -25.05 -16.49 8.47
N GLU A 86 -24.88 -16.85 9.75
CA GLU A 86 -25.92 -16.69 10.78
C GLU A 86 -26.24 -15.22 11.06
N PHE A 87 -25.29 -14.34 10.78
CA PHE A 87 -25.50 -12.92 10.58
C PHE A 87 -24.58 -12.45 9.46
N ILE A 88 -24.85 -11.26 8.95
CA ILE A 88 -23.99 -10.59 7.99
C ILE A 88 -23.78 -9.13 8.37
N LEU A 89 -22.72 -8.56 7.80
CA LEU A 89 -22.46 -7.13 7.81
C LEU A 89 -22.72 -6.61 6.41
N ALA A 90 -23.52 -5.56 6.30
CA ALA A 90 -23.80 -4.87 5.05
C ALA A 90 -23.52 -3.37 5.21
N PRO A 91 -23.10 -2.64 4.18
CA PRO A 91 -22.85 -1.20 4.31
C PRO A 91 -24.13 -0.48 4.75
N THR A 92 -23.99 0.53 5.61
CA THR A 92 -25.08 1.50 5.83
C THR A 92 -25.35 2.27 4.53
N TYR A 93 -26.50 2.96 4.43
CA TYR A 93 -26.79 3.77 3.24
C TYR A 93 -25.82 4.93 3.10
N LYS A 94 -25.37 5.53 4.21
CA LYS A 94 -24.25 6.48 4.21
C LYS A 94 -22.99 5.84 3.62
N THR A 95 -22.54 4.70 4.15
CA THR A 95 -21.33 4.03 3.66
C THR A 95 -21.44 3.68 2.18
N TYR A 96 -22.61 3.29 1.70
CA TYR A 96 -22.86 3.09 0.27
C TYR A 96 -22.71 4.39 -0.53
N LEU A 97 -23.33 5.48 -0.08
CA LEU A 97 -23.26 6.77 -0.75
C LEU A 97 -21.82 7.29 -0.78
N ASP A 98 -21.10 7.25 0.33
CA ASP A 98 -19.68 7.64 0.41
C ASP A 98 -18.81 6.78 -0.53
N THR A 99 -19.11 5.48 -0.66
CA THR A 99 -18.43 4.58 -1.60
C THR A 99 -18.72 4.96 -3.06
N MET A 100 -19.97 5.26 -3.40
CA MET A 100 -20.34 5.67 -4.76
C MET A 100 -19.78 7.04 -5.11
N ASP A 101 -19.79 7.96 -4.14
CA ASP A 101 -19.24 9.31 -4.24
C ASP A 101 -17.76 9.26 -4.55
N PHE A 102 -17.02 8.43 -3.82
CA PHE A 102 -15.61 8.15 -4.11
C PHE A 102 -15.40 7.62 -5.52
N ILE A 103 -16.17 6.60 -5.95
CA ILE A 103 -16.04 6.03 -7.31
C ILE A 103 -16.29 7.11 -8.39
N ALA A 104 -17.19 8.06 -8.13
CA ALA A 104 -17.48 9.15 -9.04
C ALA A 104 -16.38 10.22 -9.03
N HIS A 105 -15.94 10.68 -7.85
CA HIS A 105 -15.03 11.81 -7.69
C HIS A 105 -13.56 11.47 -7.85
N ALA A 106 -13.12 10.27 -7.47
CA ALA A 106 -11.72 9.86 -7.58
C ALA A 106 -11.29 9.56 -9.04
N GLY A 107 -12.13 9.92 -10.03
CA GLY A 107 -11.85 9.67 -11.44
C GLY A 107 -11.75 8.19 -11.76
N VAL A 108 -12.29 7.30 -10.93
CA VAL A 108 -12.22 5.86 -11.15
C VAL A 108 -13.00 5.51 -12.43
N LYS A 109 -14.16 6.14 -12.61
CA LYS A 109 -14.93 6.09 -13.86
C LYS A 109 -14.51 7.20 -14.80
N ASN A 110 -14.49 6.88 -16.10
CA ASN A 110 -14.31 7.85 -17.20
C ASN A 110 -13.02 8.66 -17.11
N ARG A 111 -11.97 8.12 -16.50
CA ARG A 111 -10.68 8.79 -16.48
C ARG A 111 -10.10 8.90 -17.88
N LEU A 112 -9.56 10.06 -18.21
CA LEU A 112 -8.87 10.26 -19.48
C LEU A 112 -7.54 9.50 -19.45
N GLU A 113 -7.18 8.91 -20.60
CA GLU A 113 -5.89 8.21 -20.77
C GLU A 113 -4.68 9.14 -20.55
N THR A 114 -4.87 10.45 -20.64
CA THR A 114 -3.84 11.46 -20.39
C THR A 114 -3.70 11.86 -18.91
N ASP A 115 -4.68 11.56 -18.06
CA ASP A 115 -4.66 11.93 -16.65
C ASP A 115 -3.94 10.86 -15.81
N ARG A 116 -2.73 11.20 -15.35
CA ARG A 116 -1.85 10.36 -14.53
C ARG A 116 -1.80 10.75 -13.05
N SER A 117 -2.74 11.58 -12.56
CA SER A 117 -2.75 11.92 -11.14
C SER A 117 -2.88 10.67 -10.24
N PRO A 118 -2.26 10.64 -9.05
CA PRO A 118 -2.33 9.47 -8.19
C PRO A 118 -3.79 9.15 -7.84
N SER A 119 -4.15 7.88 -7.85
CA SER A 119 -5.44 7.44 -7.33
C SER A 119 -5.41 7.56 -5.82
N THR A 120 -6.41 8.21 -5.23
CA THR A 120 -6.60 8.18 -3.78
C THR A 120 -7.38 6.91 -3.44
N SER A 121 -6.99 6.19 -2.40
CA SER A 121 -7.80 5.08 -1.88
C SER A 121 -9.07 5.62 -1.22
N LEU A 122 -10.17 4.87 -1.24
CA LEU A 122 -11.33 5.17 -0.40
C LEU A 122 -10.90 5.01 1.06
N ALA A 123 -10.50 6.11 1.71
CA ALA A 123 -10.06 6.12 3.09
C ALA A 123 -11.12 6.86 3.93
N SER A 124 -11.69 6.16 4.90
CA SER A 124 -12.40 6.84 5.99
C SER A 124 -11.39 7.73 6.74
N PRO A 125 -11.75 8.96 7.16
CA PRO A 125 -10.86 9.84 7.92
C PRO A 125 -10.25 9.17 9.16
N GLU A 126 -11.01 8.26 9.78
CA GLU A 126 -10.62 7.48 10.96
C GLU A 126 -10.27 6.03 10.62
N GLY A 127 -10.33 5.65 9.34
CA GLY A 127 -10.14 4.28 8.87
C GLY A 127 -11.24 3.30 9.30
N LEU A 128 -12.36 3.79 9.84
CA LEU A 128 -13.51 2.98 10.25
C LEU A 128 -14.69 3.20 9.30
N TYR A 129 -15.38 2.12 8.95
CA TYR A 129 -16.60 2.13 8.16
C TYR A 129 -17.75 1.56 8.98
N ARG A 130 -18.96 2.06 8.72
CA ARG A 130 -20.17 1.68 9.46
C ARG A 130 -20.98 0.65 8.69
N TYR A 131 -21.24 -0.49 9.33
CA TYR A 131 -21.96 -1.61 8.76
C TYR A 131 -23.17 -1.98 9.60
N VAL A 132 -24.28 -2.25 8.93
CA VAL A 132 -25.50 -2.79 9.54
C VAL A 132 -25.30 -4.28 9.84
N PHE A 133 -25.58 -4.68 11.07
CA PHE A 133 -25.57 -6.07 11.52
C PHE A 133 -26.96 -6.69 11.33
N ILE A 134 -27.07 -7.65 10.42
CA ILE A 134 -28.34 -8.30 10.06
C ILE A 134 -28.32 -9.76 10.55
N PRO A 135 -29.05 -10.10 11.63
CA PRO A 135 -29.11 -11.46 12.14
C PRO A 135 -30.12 -12.31 11.37
N TYR A 136 -29.76 -13.56 11.11
CA TYR A 136 -30.64 -14.59 10.54
C TYR A 136 -31.03 -15.68 11.54
N THR A 137 -30.27 -15.84 12.64
CA THR A 137 -30.56 -16.84 13.68
C THR A 137 -30.90 -16.19 15.02
N ALA A 138 -31.59 -16.95 15.90
CA ALA A 138 -31.86 -16.50 17.26
C ALA A 138 -30.56 -16.25 18.05
N ALA A 139 -29.54 -17.09 17.85
CA ALA A 139 -28.22 -16.89 18.44
C ALA A 139 -27.57 -15.58 17.98
N ALA A 140 -27.65 -15.25 16.68
CA ALA A 140 -27.14 -13.98 16.17
C ALA A 140 -27.91 -12.78 16.71
N ARG A 141 -29.22 -12.91 16.92
CA ARG A 141 -30.03 -11.86 17.55
C ARG A 141 -29.65 -11.65 19.01
N ALA A 142 -29.37 -12.72 19.75
CA ALA A 142 -28.92 -12.63 21.14
C ALA A 142 -27.62 -11.82 21.30
N LEU A 143 -26.72 -11.83 20.30
CA LEU A 143 -25.52 -10.98 20.30
C LEU A 143 -25.85 -9.48 20.37
N GLN A 144 -26.97 -9.04 19.79
CA GLN A 144 -27.37 -7.64 19.81
C GLN A 144 -27.67 -7.16 21.23
N GLU A 145 -28.37 -8.00 22.00
CA GLU A 145 -28.74 -7.75 23.39
C GLU A 145 -27.53 -7.90 24.32
N GLU A 146 -26.74 -8.97 24.16
CA GLU A 146 -25.55 -9.25 24.96
C GLU A 146 -24.54 -8.09 24.89
N PHE A 147 -24.28 -7.57 23.69
CA PHE A 147 -23.25 -6.57 23.47
C PHE A 147 -23.77 -5.13 23.33
N LYS A 148 -25.08 -4.90 23.51
CA LYS A 148 -25.72 -3.58 23.43
C LYS A 148 -25.27 -2.80 22.20
N MET A 149 -25.39 -3.43 21.04
CA MET A 149 -24.94 -2.83 19.78
C MET A 149 -25.67 -1.51 19.51
N GLN A 150 -24.98 -0.56 18.88
CA GLN A 150 -25.52 0.78 18.65
C GLN A 150 -26.67 0.73 17.62
N PRO A 151 -27.76 1.47 17.83
CA PRO A 151 -28.80 1.60 16.81
C PRO A 151 -28.28 2.37 15.59
N GLN A 152 -28.96 2.22 14.45
CA GLN A 152 -28.72 3.07 13.29
C GLN A 152 -29.04 4.52 13.59
N THR A 153 -28.19 5.43 13.13
CA THR A 153 -28.47 6.86 13.12
C THR A 153 -29.33 7.23 11.91
N LEU A 154 -29.91 8.43 11.93
CA LEU A 154 -30.63 8.96 10.76
C LEU A 154 -29.72 9.05 9.53
N GLU A 155 -28.43 9.32 9.73
CA GLU A 155 -27.43 9.40 8.67
C GLU A 155 -27.14 8.02 8.07
N ASP A 156 -26.99 6.97 8.90
CA ASP A 156 -26.82 5.59 8.44
C ASP A 156 -27.96 5.14 7.52
N LEU A 157 -29.17 5.66 7.78
CA LEU A 157 -30.39 5.42 7.02
C LEU A 157 -30.64 6.44 5.90
N ASN A 158 -29.70 7.35 5.62
CA ASN A 158 -29.83 8.40 4.60
C ASN A 158 -31.17 9.16 4.73
N GLY A 159 -31.51 9.59 5.95
CA GLY A 159 -32.77 10.30 6.23
C GLY A 159 -34.02 9.44 6.05
N GLY A 160 -33.89 8.10 6.02
CA GLY A 160 -35.00 7.20 5.72
C GLY A 160 -35.30 7.07 4.22
N ILE A 161 -34.34 7.43 3.35
CA ILE A 161 -34.47 7.34 1.90
C ILE A 161 -33.50 6.30 1.34
N PHE A 162 -34.02 5.34 0.58
CA PHE A 162 -33.23 4.29 -0.06
C PHE A 162 -32.39 4.86 -1.22
N PRO A 163 -31.06 4.71 -1.20
CA PRO A 163 -30.18 5.49 -2.09
C PRO A 163 -30.21 5.06 -3.57
N LEU A 164 -30.84 3.94 -3.94
CA LEU A 164 -30.88 3.50 -5.34
C LEU A 164 -32.06 4.08 -6.13
N ASP A 165 -33.22 4.26 -5.50
CA ASP A 165 -34.44 4.71 -6.19
C ASP A 165 -35.09 5.94 -5.55
N GLY A 166 -34.52 6.46 -4.46
CA GLY A 166 -35.02 7.64 -3.77
C GLY A 166 -36.33 7.42 -3.01
N LYS A 167 -36.79 6.17 -2.86
CA LYS A 167 -38.03 5.87 -2.14
C LYS A 167 -37.79 5.78 -0.63
N PRO A 168 -38.84 5.93 0.19
CA PRO A 168 -38.73 5.67 1.63
C PRO A 168 -38.23 4.26 1.92
N CYS A 169 -37.39 4.13 2.93
CA CYS A 169 -36.92 2.85 3.44
C CYS A 169 -38.08 1.98 3.90
N LYS A 170 -37.97 0.67 3.71
CA LYS A 170 -39.02 -0.26 4.18
C LYS A 170 -39.16 -0.19 5.71
N ALA A 171 -40.39 -0.34 6.21
CA ALA A 171 -40.65 -0.36 7.65
C ALA A 171 -39.81 -1.43 8.36
N GLY A 172 -39.22 -1.07 9.51
CA GLY A 172 -38.29 -1.91 10.26
C GLY A 172 -36.85 -1.88 9.74
N SER A 173 -36.50 -0.99 8.80
CA SER A 173 -35.10 -0.87 8.34
C SER A 173 -34.17 -0.37 9.45
N ASP A 174 -34.70 0.41 10.38
CA ASP A 174 -34.04 0.99 11.55
C ASP A 174 -33.78 -0.01 12.69
N GLN A 175 -34.42 -1.20 12.65
CA GLN A 175 -34.28 -2.21 13.71
C GLN A 175 -32.88 -2.84 13.79
N PHE A 176 -32.08 -2.74 12.72
CA PHE A 176 -30.77 -3.37 12.68
C PHE A 176 -29.72 -2.47 13.32
N PRO A 177 -28.88 -2.98 14.23
CA PRO A 177 -27.81 -2.20 14.82
C PRO A 177 -26.62 -2.02 13.87
N VAL A 178 -25.71 -1.13 14.23
CA VAL A 178 -24.50 -0.78 13.46
C VAL A 178 -23.24 -1.18 14.22
N LEU A 179 -22.23 -1.60 13.45
CA LEU A 179 -20.87 -1.85 13.91
C LEU A 179 -19.88 -1.02 13.10
N GLU A 180 -18.81 -0.59 13.76
CA GLU A 180 -17.69 0.09 13.13
C GLU A 180 -16.54 -0.89 12.92
N VAL A 181 -16.06 -0.98 11.68
CA VAL A 181 -15.07 -1.97 11.26
C VAL A 181 -14.06 -1.33 10.30
N HIS A 182 -12.79 -1.69 10.43
CA HIS A 182 -11.72 -1.24 9.52
C HIS A 182 -11.78 -1.88 8.12
N ALA A 183 -12.53 -2.97 8.00
CA ALA A 183 -12.69 -3.67 6.74
C ALA A 183 -13.30 -2.75 5.69
N HIS A 184 -12.73 -2.78 4.49
CA HIS A 184 -13.13 -1.94 3.38
C HIS A 184 -14.52 -2.33 2.85
N PRO A 185 -15.36 -1.37 2.40
CA PRO A 185 -16.70 -1.67 1.88
C PRO A 185 -16.71 -2.68 0.75
N PHE A 186 -15.69 -2.66 -0.11
CA PHE A 186 -15.58 -3.62 -1.22
C PHE A 186 -15.48 -5.08 -0.75
N SER A 187 -14.64 -5.32 0.25
CA SER A 187 -14.44 -6.65 0.83
C SER A 187 -15.68 -7.14 1.58
N VAL A 188 -16.29 -6.29 2.39
CA VAL A 188 -17.52 -6.64 3.13
C VAL A 188 -18.68 -6.94 2.16
N CYS A 189 -18.86 -6.10 1.13
CA CYS A 189 -19.93 -6.28 0.15
C CYS A 189 -19.77 -7.57 -0.65
N THR A 190 -18.54 -7.99 -0.98
CA THR A 190 -18.28 -9.27 -1.67
C THR A 190 -18.88 -10.45 -0.91
N LEU A 191 -18.64 -10.51 0.41
CA LEU A 191 -19.15 -11.59 1.25
C LEU A 191 -20.65 -11.44 1.50
N ALA A 192 -21.11 -10.23 1.82
CA ALA A 192 -22.52 -9.94 2.06
C ALA A 192 -23.40 -10.33 0.86
N PHE A 193 -22.99 -9.94 -0.35
CA PHE A 193 -23.70 -10.26 -1.60
C PHE A 193 -23.89 -11.77 -1.76
N LYS A 194 -22.84 -12.58 -1.52
CA LYS A 194 -22.93 -14.05 -1.60
C LYS A 194 -23.96 -14.63 -0.63
N VAL A 195 -24.01 -14.13 0.60
CA VAL A 195 -24.99 -14.61 1.59
C VAL A 195 -26.41 -14.14 1.25
N PHE A 196 -26.55 -12.88 0.82
CA PHE A 196 -27.84 -12.34 0.41
C PHE A 196 -28.46 -13.09 -0.76
N MET A 197 -27.67 -13.57 -1.72
CA MET A 197 -28.18 -14.40 -2.83
C MET A 197 -28.96 -15.63 -2.35
N ALA A 198 -28.65 -16.15 -1.15
CA ALA A 198 -29.35 -17.29 -0.56
C ALA A 198 -30.39 -16.90 0.51
N ARG A 199 -30.24 -15.74 1.16
CA ARG A 199 -30.97 -15.39 2.40
C ARG A 199 -31.66 -14.01 2.37
N SER A 200 -31.71 -13.34 1.22
CA SER A 200 -32.38 -12.05 1.12
C SER A 200 -33.88 -12.19 1.39
N THR A 201 -34.40 -11.30 2.23
CA THR A 201 -35.82 -11.18 2.57
C THR A 201 -36.36 -9.87 2.00
N PRO A 202 -37.70 -9.67 1.93
CA PRO A 202 -38.26 -8.41 1.46
C PRO A 202 -37.71 -7.19 2.20
N LEU A 203 -37.46 -7.27 3.51
CA LEU A 203 -36.86 -6.17 4.25
C LEU A 203 -35.37 -5.99 3.92
N THR A 204 -34.61 -7.08 3.92
CA THR A 204 -33.16 -7.04 3.73
C THR A 204 -32.72 -6.86 2.27
N SER A 205 -33.66 -6.92 1.32
CA SER A 205 -33.40 -6.73 -0.12
C SER A 205 -32.78 -5.38 -0.46
N GLN A 206 -33.01 -4.35 0.37
CA GLN A 206 -32.40 -3.03 0.21
C GLN A 206 -30.87 -3.10 0.35
N TRP A 207 -30.38 -3.78 1.39
CA TRP A 207 -28.95 -4.01 1.60
C TRP A 207 -28.35 -4.98 0.59
N HIS A 208 -29.12 -5.98 0.15
CA HIS A 208 -28.72 -6.84 -0.95
C HIS A 208 -28.45 -6.02 -2.21
N ALA A 209 -29.38 -5.14 -2.61
CA ALA A 209 -29.26 -4.35 -3.82
C ALA A 209 -28.06 -3.39 -3.80
N ILE A 210 -27.80 -2.70 -2.69
CA ILE A 210 -26.61 -1.82 -2.59
C ILE A 210 -25.30 -2.62 -2.55
N SER A 211 -25.27 -3.78 -1.88
CA SER A 211 -24.09 -4.66 -1.85
C SER A 211 -23.80 -5.22 -3.25
N ALA A 212 -24.86 -5.61 -3.97
CA ALA A 212 -24.78 -6.04 -5.36
C ALA A 212 -24.28 -4.91 -6.26
N LYS A 213 -24.75 -3.68 -6.07
CA LYS A 213 -24.33 -2.51 -6.85
C LYS A 213 -22.85 -2.20 -6.66
N ILE A 214 -22.38 -2.16 -5.40
CA ILE A 214 -20.96 -2.00 -5.09
C ILE A 214 -20.15 -3.12 -5.76
N THR A 215 -20.55 -4.38 -5.56
CA THR A 215 -19.84 -5.57 -6.08
C THR A 215 -19.82 -5.63 -7.61
N SER A 216 -20.86 -5.13 -8.28
CA SER A 216 -20.96 -5.14 -9.74
C SER A 216 -19.85 -4.33 -10.42
N HIS A 217 -19.24 -3.36 -9.71
CA HIS A 217 -18.17 -2.53 -10.24
C HIS A 217 -16.83 -3.25 -10.42
N TRP A 218 -16.61 -4.41 -9.78
CA TRP A 218 -15.40 -5.22 -10.01
C TRP A 218 -15.64 -6.67 -10.41
N ILE A 219 -16.81 -7.27 -10.13
CA ILE A 219 -17.09 -8.66 -10.53
C ILE A 219 -17.71 -8.74 -11.93
N GLY A 220 -18.65 -7.84 -12.25
CA GLY A 220 -19.52 -7.98 -13.43
C GLY A 220 -19.05 -7.16 -14.63
N THR A 221 -19.23 -5.84 -14.55
CA THR A 221 -18.76 -4.88 -15.56
C THR A 221 -17.61 -4.11 -14.93
N PRO A 222 -16.39 -4.66 -14.98
CA PRO A 222 -15.25 -4.05 -14.34
C PRO A 222 -15.08 -2.65 -14.92
N ILE A 223 -14.97 -1.66 -14.04
CA ILE A 223 -14.47 -0.37 -14.46
C ILE A 223 -13.06 -0.59 -15.01
N HIS A 224 -12.88 -0.34 -16.30
CA HIS A 224 -11.60 -0.56 -16.96
C HIS A 224 -10.56 0.41 -16.43
N ALA A 225 -9.44 -0.12 -15.99
CA ALA A 225 -8.28 0.70 -15.68
C ALA A 225 -7.71 1.29 -16.98
N PRO A 226 -7.21 2.54 -16.96
CA PRO A 226 -6.48 3.11 -18.09
C PRO A 226 -5.28 2.25 -18.50
N GLN A 227 -4.92 2.28 -19.79
CA GLN A 227 -3.82 1.45 -20.30
C GLN A 227 -2.49 1.84 -19.64
N TRP A 228 -2.24 3.13 -19.45
CA TRP A 228 -1.05 3.60 -18.73
C TRP A 228 -0.94 3.04 -17.31
N PHE A 229 -2.06 2.77 -16.63
CA PHE A 229 -2.04 2.17 -15.30
C PHE A 229 -1.72 0.68 -15.41
N ILE A 230 -2.32 -0.02 -16.38
CA ILE A 230 -2.04 -1.45 -16.61
C ILE A 230 -0.56 -1.68 -16.92
N ASP A 231 0.04 -0.78 -17.71
CA ASP A 231 1.45 -0.82 -18.14
C ASP A 231 2.42 -0.34 -17.06
N GLN A 232 1.95 0.22 -15.95
CA GLN A 232 2.82 0.60 -14.85
C GLN A 232 3.45 -0.64 -14.20
N PRO A 233 4.74 -0.55 -13.81
CA PRO A 233 5.43 -1.63 -13.12
C PRO A 233 4.73 -1.94 -11.80
N LYS A 234 4.68 -3.22 -11.43
CA LYS A 234 4.05 -3.61 -10.17
C LYS A 234 4.95 -3.24 -9.00
N PHE A 235 4.31 -2.99 -7.85
CA PHE A 235 4.98 -2.78 -6.59
C PHE A 235 5.94 -3.95 -6.29
N GLY A 236 7.21 -3.65 -6.08
CA GLY A 236 8.27 -4.63 -5.85
C GLY A 236 8.93 -5.22 -7.11
N GLU A 237 8.39 -4.99 -8.32
CA GLU A 237 9.06 -5.40 -9.57
C GLU A 237 10.14 -4.38 -10.01
N ASP A 238 9.94 -3.10 -9.67
CA ASP A 238 10.89 -2.00 -9.91
C ASP A 238 11.90 -1.78 -8.77
N ASP A 239 11.84 -2.60 -7.72
CA ASP A 239 12.92 -2.69 -6.74
C ASP A 239 14.09 -3.44 -7.37
N LEU A 240 14.70 -2.82 -8.40
CA LEU A 240 16.01 -3.22 -8.88
C LEU A 240 16.90 -3.29 -7.65
N GLU A 241 17.44 -4.49 -7.38
CA GLU A 241 18.58 -4.62 -6.48
C GLU A 241 19.65 -3.70 -7.05
N LEU A 242 19.75 -2.50 -6.47
CA LEU A 242 20.76 -1.54 -6.85
C LEU A 242 22.09 -2.28 -6.75
N SER A 243 22.87 -2.26 -7.82
CA SER A 243 24.20 -2.86 -7.77
C SER A 243 24.94 -2.31 -6.54
N PRO A 244 25.82 -3.08 -5.88
CA PRO A 244 26.50 -2.61 -4.68
C PRO A 244 27.11 -1.21 -4.82
N SER A 245 27.56 -0.85 -6.04
CA SER A 245 28.03 0.48 -6.44
C SER A 245 26.94 1.57 -6.49
N GLU A 246 25.76 1.28 -7.03
CA GLU A 246 24.62 2.22 -7.06
C GLU A 246 23.97 2.36 -5.68
N ALA A 247 23.95 1.27 -4.91
CA ALA A 247 23.47 1.21 -3.54
C ALA A 247 24.35 2.00 -2.55
N THR A 248 25.65 2.13 -2.82
CA THR A 248 26.56 2.96 -2.01
C THR A 248 26.44 4.46 -2.28
N GLY A 249 25.75 4.85 -3.35
CA GLY A 249 25.89 6.19 -3.92
C GLY A 249 27.32 6.42 -4.45
N TYR A 250 27.50 7.40 -5.34
CA TYR A 250 28.84 7.88 -5.67
C TYR A 250 29.45 8.50 -4.41
N CYS A 251 30.11 7.67 -3.59
CA CYS A 251 30.91 8.09 -2.46
C CYS A 251 32.32 8.26 -3.02
N PRO A 252 32.76 9.47 -3.41
CA PRO A 252 34.09 9.67 -4.01
C PRO A 252 35.24 9.36 -3.04
N PHE A 253 34.92 9.16 -1.76
CA PHE A 253 35.88 8.77 -0.73
C PHE A 253 35.36 7.50 -0.05
N LEU A 254 35.92 6.36 -0.45
CA LEU A 254 35.93 5.16 0.40
C LEU A 254 36.84 5.45 1.59
N PRO A 255 36.42 5.19 2.85
CA PRO A 255 37.30 5.29 3.99
C PRO A 255 38.52 4.38 3.77
N GLU A 256 39.72 4.92 3.96
CA GLU A 256 40.96 4.15 3.98
C GLU A 256 40.79 3.00 4.99
N GLY A 257 40.84 1.76 4.49
CA GLY A 257 40.66 0.55 5.29
C GLY A 257 39.51 -0.37 4.87
N VAL A 258 38.65 0.03 3.92
CA VAL A 258 37.71 -0.93 3.31
C VAL A 258 38.47 -1.79 2.29
N VAL A 259 38.88 -2.97 2.72
CA VAL A 259 39.46 -4.00 1.84
C VAL A 259 38.41 -4.40 0.80
N ILE A 260 38.59 -3.91 -0.42
CA ILE A 260 37.88 -4.43 -1.58
C ILE A 260 38.39 -5.86 -1.74
N ILE A 261 37.50 -6.83 -1.54
CA ILE A 261 37.79 -8.23 -1.87
C ILE A 261 38.08 -8.24 -3.37
N ASP A 262 39.34 -8.50 -3.72
CA ASP A 262 39.82 -8.63 -5.10
C ASP A 262 39.01 -9.75 -5.76
N ARG A 263 38.02 -9.38 -6.58
CA ARG A 263 37.23 -10.31 -7.40
C ARG A 263 38.08 -10.80 -8.58
N LYS A 264 39.20 -11.45 -8.28
CA LYS A 264 39.90 -12.33 -9.22
C LYS A 264 39.40 -13.74 -9.01
N ARG A 265 38.29 -14.09 -9.66
CA ARG A 265 37.78 -15.45 -9.99
C ARG A 265 36.25 -15.45 -10.10
N VAL A 266 35.72 -14.62 -10.98
CA VAL A 266 34.44 -14.93 -11.65
C VAL A 266 34.68 -14.63 -13.12
N ASP A 267 35.48 -15.49 -13.74
CA ASP A 267 35.61 -15.56 -15.18
C ASP A 267 34.83 -16.78 -15.66
N GLN A 268 34.11 -16.56 -16.77
CA GLN A 268 33.53 -17.52 -17.71
C GLN A 268 32.09 -18.00 -17.47
N VAL A 269 31.13 -17.10 -17.70
CA VAL A 269 30.04 -17.39 -18.66
C VAL A 269 29.86 -16.15 -19.53
N GLY A 270 30.12 -16.29 -20.82
CA GLY A 270 30.22 -15.19 -21.77
C GLY A 270 28.86 -14.58 -22.13
N ASP A 271 28.80 -13.26 -22.10
CA ASP A 271 27.97 -12.48 -23.00
C ASP A 271 28.79 -11.24 -23.43
N ASP A 272 29.03 -11.13 -24.73
CA ASP A 272 30.27 -10.61 -25.31
C ASP A 272 30.14 -9.17 -25.84
N GLN A 273 29.40 -8.29 -25.16
CA GLN A 273 29.26 -6.87 -25.59
C GLN A 273 29.32 -5.80 -24.50
N ASN A 274 29.52 -6.14 -23.23
CA ASN A 274 29.76 -5.14 -22.21
C ASN A 274 31.25 -5.01 -21.92
N GLU A 275 31.90 -4.05 -22.59
CA GLU A 275 33.22 -3.57 -22.18
C GLU A 275 33.21 -3.34 -20.66
N PRO A 276 34.13 -3.98 -19.91
CA PRO A 276 34.15 -3.90 -18.46
C PRO A 276 34.26 -2.44 -18.07
N TYR A 277 33.35 -1.96 -17.23
CA TYR A 277 33.20 -0.55 -16.85
C TYR A 277 34.53 0.11 -16.41
N GLY A 278 35.48 -0.67 -15.88
CA GLY A 278 36.84 -0.21 -15.57
C GLY A 278 37.65 0.30 -16.77
N GLN A 279 37.45 -0.25 -17.97
CA GLN A 279 38.11 0.21 -19.20
C GLN A 279 37.61 1.59 -19.64
N LYS A 280 36.32 1.87 -19.48
CA LYS A 280 35.74 3.19 -19.80
C LYS A 280 36.24 4.28 -18.85
N VAL A 281 36.37 3.96 -17.55
CA VAL A 281 36.93 4.90 -16.56
C VAL A 281 38.43 5.12 -16.82
N GLY A 282 39.19 4.07 -17.14
CA GLY A 282 40.59 4.19 -17.54
C GLY A 282 40.79 5.05 -18.79
N LEU A 283 39.96 4.86 -19.82
CA LEU A 283 39.97 5.68 -21.03
C LEU A 283 39.57 7.12 -20.77
N TRP A 284 38.68 7.39 -19.81
CA TRP A 284 38.31 8.74 -19.42
C TRP A 284 39.44 9.44 -18.67
N VAL A 285 40.06 8.78 -17.67
CA VAL A 285 41.21 9.31 -16.91
C VAL A 285 42.38 9.65 -17.85
N ASN A 286 42.67 8.77 -18.81
CA ASN A 286 43.74 9.00 -19.77
C ASN A 286 43.43 10.08 -20.82
N ARG A 287 42.19 10.57 -20.89
CA ARG A 287 41.77 11.69 -21.76
C ARG A 287 41.72 13.03 -21.02
N VAL A 288 41.81 13.02 -19.70
CA VAL A 288 41.94 14.26 -18.91
C VAL A 288 43.41 14.67 -18.99
N ASP A 289 43.66 15.86 -19.52
CA ASP A 289 45.00 16.45 -19.57
C ASP A 289 45.56 16.54 -18.13
N PRO A 290 46.67 15.87 -17.80
CA PRO A 290 47.24 15.89 -16.46
C PRO A 290 47.69 17.29 -16.04
N ASP A 291 47.90 18.20 -17.00
CA ASP A 291 48.24 19.60 -16.75
C ASP A 291 47.00 20.51 -16.77
N ALA A 292 45.78 19.96 -16.80
CA ALA A 292 44.56 20.74 -16.70
C ALA A 292 44.57 21.54 -15.39
N PRO A 293 44.35 22.87 -15.45
CA PRO A 293 44.37 23.70 -14.25
C PRO A 293 43.31 23.22 -13.26
N ASP A 294 43.68 23.09 -11.99
CA ASP A 294 42.76 22.69 -10.93
C ASP A 294 41.53 23.60 -10.99
N PRO A 295 40.32 23.05 -11.21
CA PRO A 295 39.10 23.85 -11.31
C PRO A 295 38.77 24.61 -10.02
N ASN A 296 39.44 24.30 -8.91
CA ASN A 296 39.32 24.99 -7.63
C ASN A 296 40.53 25.87 -7.28
N ALA A 297 41.53 25.98 -8.16
CA ALA A 297 42.63 26.92 -7.93
C ALA A 297 42.07 28.35 -7.82
N PRO A 298 42.48 29.12 -6.80
CA PRO A 298 42.07 30.52 -6.69
C PRO A 298 42.46 31.26 -7.97
N PHE A 299 41.52 32.05 -8.50
CA PHE A 299 41.79 32.90 -9.65
C PHE A 299 43.00 33.79 -9.33
N PRO A 300 43.98 33.92 -10.24
CA PRO A 300 45.09 34.83 -10.01
C PRO A 300 44.53 36.23 -9.74
N ASP A 301 44.92 36.81 -8.60
CA ASP A 301 44.47 38.12 -8.19
C ASP A 301 44.74 39.13 -9.30
N ALA A 302 43.70 39.89 -9.67
CA ALA A 302 43.73 40.88 -10.75
C ALA A 302 44.48 42.17 -10.34
N GLY A 303 45.68 42.00 -9.77
CA GLY A 303 46.54 43.06 -9.29
C GLY A 303 47.98 42.75 -9.68
N ASP A 304 48.28 42.83 -10.98
CA ASP A 304 49.49 43.45 -11.50
C ASP A 304 49.50 43.33 -13.03
N SER A 305 49.08 44.42 -13.67
CA SER A 305 49.22 44.63 -15.12
C SER A 305 50.57 45.28 -15.39
N SER A 306 51.53 44.54 -15.94
CA SER A 306 52.55 45.12 -16.81
C SER A 306 53.20 44.06 -17.69
N ALA A 307 53.40 44.43 -18.97
CA ALA A 307 54.06 43.71 -20.06
C ALA A 307 53.26 42.58 -20.77
N ALA A 308 52.60 42.97 -21.87
CA ALA A 308 52.24 42.07 -22.97
C ALA A 308 53.50 41.63 -23.76
N PRO A 309 53.44 40.59 -24.63
CA PRO A 309 52.89 40.83 -25.96
C PRO A 309 52.05 39.68 -26.58
N LEU A 310 51.04 40.13 -27.34
CA LEU A 310 50.54 39.60 -28.62
C LEU A 310 50.51 38.07 -28.83
N ARG A 311 49.33 37.47 -28.59
CA ARG A 311 48.87 36.32 -29.38
C ARG A 311 47.43 36.49 -29.84
N THR A 312 47.32 36.65 -31.15
CA THR A 312 46.12 36.61 -31.99
C THR A 312 45.37 35.29 -31.81
N ARG A 313 44.10 35.32 -31.37
CA ARG A 313 43.10 34.27 -31.70
C ARG A 313 41.65 34.72 -31.39
N ALA A 314 40.89 34.82 -32.47
CA ALA A 314 39.44 34.75 -32.69
C ALA A 314 38.44 34.95 -31.51
N PRO A 315 37.39 35.79 -31.70
CA PRO A 315 36.29 35.89 -30.75
C PRO A 315 35.26 34.78 -31.01
N LEU A 316 35.38 33.64 -30.31
CA LEU A 316 34.21 32.80 -30.02
C LEU A 316 33.68 33.20 -28.64
N GLN A 317 33.05 34.37 -28.62
CA GLN A 317 32.29 34.87 -27.49
C GLN A 317 31.00 34.04 -27.39
N ARG A 318 31.11 32.79 -26.90
CA ARG A 318 29.96 32.09 -26.33
C ARG A 318 29.54 32.89 -25.11
N GLN A 319 28.56 33.78 -25.29
CA GLN A 319 27.78 34.36 -24.21
C GLN A 319 27.24 33.20 -23.36
N ARG A 320 27.98 32.85 -22.30
CA ARG A 320 27.38 32.11 -21.20
C ARG A 320 26.43 33.10 -20.54
N SER A 321 25.14 32.92 -20.78
CA SER A 321 24.08 33.57 -20.02
C SER A 321 24.43 33.52 -18.53
N PRO A 322 24.22 34.60 -17.75
CA PRO A 322 24.59 34.62 -16.34
C PRO A 322 23.95 33.42 -15.64
N LEU A 323 24.78 32.49 -15.18
CA LEU A 323 24.31 31.37 -14.38
C LEU A 323 23.75 31.96 -13.08
N LYS A 324 22.41 31.97 -12.94
CA LYS A 324 21.73 32.35 -11.71
C LYS A 324 22.20 31.40 -10.60
N LEU A 325 23.15 31.87 -9.80
CA LEU A 325 23.55 31.18 -8.58
C LEU A 325 22.30 30.95 -7.72
N ARG A 326 22.11 29.68 -7.35
CA ARG A 326 20.99 29.15 -6.57
C ARG A 326 21.05 29.69 -5.14
N ARG A 327 20.64 30.94 -4.94
CA ARG A 327 20.49 31.51 -3.59
C ARG A 327 19.27 30.86 -2.94
N SER A 328 19.41 30.48 -1.67
CA SER A 328 18.32 29.89 -0.92
C SER A 328 17.10 30.83 -0.92
N SER A 329 15.90 30.26 -1.06
CA SER A 329 14.64 31.00 -1.13
C SER A 329 14.45 31.95 0.07
N ARG A 330 15.02 31.57 1.23
CA ARG A 330 15.04 32.37 2.45
C ARG A 330 15.86 33.65 2.34
N LEU A 331 16.97 33.63 1.59
CA LEU A 331 17.79 34.82 1.34
C LEU A 331 17.19 35.70 0.24
N HIS A 332 16.55 35.10 -0.78
CA HIS A 332 15.85 35.85 -1.83
C HIS A 332 14.65 36.64 -1.26
N ALA A 333 13.85 36.02 -0.37
CA ALA A 333 12.73 36.68 0.30
C ALA A 333 13.16 37.87 1.18
N LYS A 334 14.37 37.82 1.76
CA LYS A 334 14.93 38.93 2.54
C LYS A 334 15.52 40.05 1.67
N ALA A 335 16.06 39.73 0.50
CA ALA A 335 16.73 40.69 -0.36
C ALA A 335 15.78 41.46 -1.29
N CYS A 336 14.64 40.87 -1.68
CA CYS A 336 13.69 41.49 -2.61
C CYS A 336 12.23 41.25 -2.19
N PRO A 337 11.70 42.02 -1.21
CA PRO A 337 10.37 41.80 -0.64
C PRO A 337 9.20 42.10 -1.60
N TYR A 338 9.45 42.78 -2.73
CA TYR A 338 8.40 43.18 -3.69
C TYR A 338 8.47 42.44 -5.04
N ALA A 339 9.34 41.42 -5.18
CA ALA A 339 9.39 40.63 -6.40
C ALA A 339 8.20 39.65 -6.46
N PRO A 340 7.53 39.49 -7.62
CA PRO A 340 6.42 38.54 -7.75
C PRO A 340 6.88 37.10 -7.45
N PRO A 341 6.03 36.29 -6.80
CA PRO A 341 6.39 34.91 -6.44
C PRO A 341 6.65 34.10 -7.71
N SER A 342 7.78 33.39 -7.75
CA SER A 342 8.06 32.46 -8.84
C SER A 342 7.01 31.33 -8.83
N PRO A 343 6.56 30.84 -10.00
CA PRO A 343 5.57 29.77 -10.07
C PRO A 343 6.08 28.53 -9.34
N ALA A 344 5.21 27.90 -8.56
CA ALA A 344 5.52 26.71 -7.78
C ALA A 344 5.89 25.55 -8.71
N ARG A 345 7.20 25.33 -8.90
CA ARG A 345 7.71 24.10 -9.49
C ARG A 345 7.95 23.08 -8.39
N CYS A 346 7.46 21.87 -8.64
CA CYS A 346 7.66 20.67 -7.84
C CYS A 346 9.10 20.59 -7.33
N ALA A 347 9.26 20.31 -6.04
CA ALA A 347 10.53 19.89 -5.50
C ALA A 347 11.01 18.64 -6.27
N PRO A 348 12.27 18.57 -6.72
CA PRO A 348 12.83 17.28 -7.08
C PRO A 348 12.93 16.44 -5.79
N PRO A 349 12.56 15.15 -5.81
CA PRO A 349 12.92 14.27 -4.70
C PRO A 349 14.45 14.16 -4.69
N LEU A 350 15.07 14.59 -3.59
CA LEU A 350 16.46 14.27 -3.30
C LEU A 350 16.49 12.89 -2.67
N SER A 351 17.26 11.99 -3.27
CA SER A 351 17.45 10.59 -2.86
C SER A 351 17.73 10.47 -1.36
N PRO A 352 17.13 9.51 -0.64
CA PRO A 352 17.37 9.34 0.79
C PRO A 352 18.82 8.91 1.08
N PRO A 353 19.39 9.31 2.23
CA PRO A 353 20.74 8.92 2.62
C PRO A 353 20.84 7.40 2.85
N ARG A 354 21.82 6.76 2.19
CA ARG A 354 22.04 5.30 2.15
C ARG A 354 23.24 4.89 3.02
N ARG A 355 22.94 4.26 4.15
CA ARG A 355 23.61 3.13 4.81
C ARG A 355 23.08 3.08 6.24
N ALA A 356 22.23 2.11 6.53
CA ALA A 356 22.00 1.72 7.92
C ALA A 356 23.31 1.09 8.42
N VAL A 357 23.84 1.59 9.54
CA VAL A 357 25.01 1.03 10.23
C VAL A 357 24.81 -0.48 10.39
N SER A 358 25.86 -1.30 10.26
CA SER A 358 25.77 -2.78 10.28
C SER A 358 24.95 -3.34 11.46
N ALA A 359 24.94 -2.62 12.59
CA ALA A 359 24.12 -2.90 13.77
C ALA A 359 22.58 -2.88 13.54
N LEU A 360 22.11 -2.32 12.42
CA LEU A 360 20.70 -2.22 12.06
C LEU A 360 20.25 -3.31 11.07
N ARG A 361 21.15 -4.17 10.60
CA ARG A 361 20.84 -5.25 9.62
C ARG A 361 20.08 -6.44 10.23
N TYR A 362 20.10 -6.57 11.56
CA TYR A 362 19.46 -7.67 12.29
C TYR A 362 18.52 -7.16 13.39
N ARG A 363 17.94 -5.98 13.17
CA ARG A 363 17.10 -5.35 14.18
C ARG A 363 15.67 -5.83 14.02
N ASP A 364 15.19 -6.58 15.01
CA ASP A 364 13.77 -6.79 15.19
C ASP A 364 13.11 -5.45 15.55
N LEU A 365 12.44 -4.83 14.58
CA LEU A 365 11.85 -3.50 14.74
C LEU A 365 10.66 -3.48 15.70
N LEU A 366 10.07 -4.64 16.01
CA LEU A 366 9.01 -4.73 17.01
C LEU A 366 9.59 -4.64 18.42
N SER A 367 10.71 -5.32 18.65
CA SER A 367 11.42 -5.32 19.94
C SER A 367 12.28 -4.05 20.13
N ASP A 368 12.82 -3.50 19.05
CA ASP A 368 13.70 -2.34 19.08
C ASP A 368 13.45 -1.38 17.91
N PRO A 369 12.34 -0.59 17.94
CA PRO A 369 12.02 0.34 16.88
C PRO A 369 13.08 1.45 16.74
N PRO A 370 13.11 2.16 15.58
CA PRO A 370 14.04 3.26 15.36
C PRO A 370 14.01 4.27 16.51
N ALA A 371 15.18 4.80 16.88
CA ALA A 371 15.29 5.67 18.05
C ALA A 371 14.42 6.93 17.96
N TRP A 372 14.04 7.36 16.75
CA TRP A 372 13.10 8.47 16.54
C TRP A 372 11.65 8.08 16.86
N ALA A 373 11.24 6.83 16.67
CA ALA A 373 9.90 6.34 16.98
C ALA A 373 9.66 6.31 18.51
N LYS A 374 10.68 5.96 19.30
CA LYS A 374 10.63 5.97 20.79
C LYS A 374 10.60 7.38 21.41
N ARG A 375 10.94 8.43 20.65
CA ARG A 375 11.11 9.81 21.16
C ARG A 375 9.88 10.70 20.89
N ASN A 376 8.69 10.13 20.81
CA ASN A 376 7.42 10.80 20.51
C ASN A 376 7.43 11.58 19.19
N GLY A 377 7.45 10.85 18.06
CA GLY A 377 6.90 11.34 16.79
C GLY A 377 7.64 12.51 16.15
N ARG A 378 8.95 12.37 15.86
CA ARG A 378 9.55 13.27 14.86
C ARG A 378 8.96 12.93 13.49
N PHE A 379 8.28 13.91 12.89
CA PHE A 379 7.87 13.91 11.49
C PHE A 379 9.03 13.56 10.55
N PRO A 380 8.76 13.13 9.30
CA PRO A 380 9.79 12.78 8.34
C PRO A 380 10.87 13.87 8.29
N THR A 381 12.09 13.50 8.65
CA THR A 381 13.24 14.41 8.59
C THR A 381 14.06 14.10 7.35
N PRO A 382 14.87 15.05 6.85
CA PRO A 382 15.79 14.79 5.74
C PRO A 382 16.80 13.66 5.97
N LYS A 383 16.88 13.15 7.21
CA LYS A 383 17.75 12.04 7.62
C LYS A 383 17.05 10.68 7.66
N PHE A 384 15.76 10.60 7.30
CA PHE A 384 15.05 9.33 7.24
C PHE A 384 15.69 8.43 6.18
N THR A 385 16.09 7.24 6.60
CA THR A 385 16.53 6.18 5.70
C THR A 385 15.32 5.55 5.01
N SER A 386 15.51 4.78 3.93
CA SER A 386 14.42 4.02 3.31
C SER A 386 13.72 3.07 4.30
N ASN A 387 14.48 2.53 5.26
CA ASN A 387 13.93 1.71 6.35
C ASN A 387 13.08 2.53 7.32
N ASP A 388 13.47 3.77 7.62
CA ASP A 388 12.66 4.69 8.44
C ASP A 388 11.39 5.12 7.69
N TRP A 389 11.47 5.30 6.37
CA TRP A 389 10.32 5.59 5.52
C TRP A 389 9.35 4.41 5.44
N ALA A 390 9.85 3.20 5.21
CA ALA A 390 9.03 1.99 5.21
C ALA A 390 8.38 1.74 6.58
N TYR A 391 9.12 1.99 7.66
CA TYR A 391 8.57 1.88 9.01
C TYR A 391 7.56 2.99 9.32
N PHE A 392 7.82 4.23 8.89
CA PHE A 392 6.93 5.36 9.10
C PHE A 392 5.61 5.25 8.31
N CYS A 393 5.69 4.88 7.03
CA CYS A 393 4.52 4.79 6.16
C CYS A 393 3.75 3.49 6.34
N TYR A 394 4.44 2.37 6.60
CA TYR A 394 3.85 1.03 6.51
C TYR A 394 4.16 0.14 7.72
N SER A 395 4.91 0.62 8.71
CA SER A 395 5.35 -0.20 9.86
C SER A 395 6.12 -1.47 9.47
N VAL A 396 6.83 -1.47 8.34
CA VAL A 396 7.64 -2.60 7.83
C VAL A 396 9.12 -2.24 7.73
N SER A 397 10.00 -3.25 7.74
CA SER A 397 11.43 -3.09 7.44
C SER A 397 11.74 -3.66 6.06
N LEU A 398 12.44 -2.90 5.23
CA LEU A 398 12.98 -3.35 3.95
C LEU A 398 14.14 -4.34 4.11
N ASN A 399 14.77 -4.40 5.29
CA ASN A 399 15.91 -5.28 5.56
C ASN A 399 15.54 -6.55 6.35
N ALA A 400 14.24 -6.80 6.60
CA ALA A 400 13.85 -8.01 7.31
C ALA A 400 14.16 -9.24 6.44
N PRO A 401 14.83 -10.28 6.96
CA PRO A 401 14.98 -11.52 6.21
C PRO A 401 13.59 -12.06 5.85
N PRO A 402 13.41 -12.63 4.65
CA PRO A 402 12.17 -13.33 4.32
C PRO A 402 11.94 -14.38 5.42
N THR A 403 10.75 -14.37 6.02
CA THR A 403 10.34 -15.42 6.94
C THR A 403 10.34 -16.73 6.17
N THR A 404 11.43 -17.48 6.29
CA THR A 404 11.52 -18.86 5.84
C THR A 404 10.69 -19.69 6.80
N ASP A 405 9.38 -19.72 6.59
CA ASP A 405 8.51 -20.74 7.15
C ASP A 405 8.35 -21.87 6.11
N ASP A 406 8.83 -23.04 6.52
CA ASP A 406 8.41 -24.39 6.16
C ASP A 406 8.75 -24.99 4.77
N THR A 407 10.02 -25.33 4.57
CA THR A 407 10.37 -26.60 3.88
C THR A 407 10.50 -27.72 4.91
N PRO A 408 9.65 -28.76 4.89
CA PRO A 408 9.81 -29.90 5.79
C PRO A 408 10.95 -30.78 5.27
N THR A 409 12.12 -30.67 5.90
CA THR A 409 13.17 -31.68 5.73
C THR A 409 12.78 -32.92 6.54
N GLY A 410 12.42 -33.97 5.82
CA GLY A 410 12.13 -35.27 6.41
C GLY A 410 13.38 -35.96 6.91
N ARG A 411 13.32 -36.49 8.14
CA ARG A 411 13.74 -37.86 8.47
C ARG A 411 13.27 -38.28 9.87
N ASP A 412 12.64 -39.44 9.85
CA ASP A 412 12.53 -40.50 10.86
C ASP A 412 11.43 -40.53 11.94
N THR A 413 10.73 -41.68 11.85
CA THR A 413 10.13 -42.53 12.89
C THR A 413 8.73 -42.22 13.43
N ALA A 414 7.76 -42.84 12.76
CA ALA A 414 6.71 -43.70 13.32
C ALA A 414 6.02 -43.26 14.62
N MET A 415 4.85 -42.60 14.50
CA MET A 415 3.66 -42.96 15.28
C MET A 415 2.37 -42.55 14.58
N ARG A 416 1.34 -43.38 14.80
CA ARG A 416 0.03 -43.47 14.16
C ARG A 416 -0.84 -42.17 14.19
N PRO A 417 -1.86 -42.08 13.31
CA PRO A 417 -2.53 -40.82 12.98
C PRO A 417 -3.56 -40.42 14.04
N ARG A 418 -3.52 -39.14 14.44
CA ARG A 418 -4.70 -38.46 15.00
C ARG A 418 -5.37 -37.68 13.88
N ILE A 419 -6.66 -37.98 13.74
CA ILE A 419 -7.61 -37.47 12.77
C ILE A 419 -7.61 -35.93 12.81
N ALA A 420 -7.10 -35.30 11.75
CA ALA A 420 -7.47 -33.93 11.40
C ALA A 420 -8.88 -33.99 10.79
N GLN A 421 -9.89 -33.60 11.56
CA GLN A 421 -11.24 -33.41 11.02
C GLN A 421 -11.24 -32.13 10.18
N SER A 422 -11.01 -32.28 8.87
CA SER A 422 -11.53 -31.33 7.90
C SER A 422 -13.06 -31.38 7.99
N ILE A 423 -13.67 -30.30 8.45
CA ILE A 423 -15.13 -30.14 8.34
C ILE A 423 -15.44 -29.90 6.86
N VAL A 424 -15.68 -31.00 6.14
CA VAL A 424 -16.35 -30.99 4.83
C VAL A 424 -17.83 -30.82 5.14
N VAL A 425 -18.35 -29.60 4.96
CA VAL A 425 -19.80 -29.37 4.98
C VAL A 425 -20.38 -29.94 3.70
N ALA A 426 -21.31 -30.88 3.85
CA ALA A 426 -22.02 -31.54 2.77
C ALA A 426 -22.72 -30.52 1.84
N PRO A 427 -22.80 -30.79 0.52
CA PRO A 427 -23.50 -29.92 -0.41
C PRO A 427 -25.01 -29.97 -0.15
N LEU A 428 -25.61 -28.80 0.04
CA LEU A 428 -27.05 -28.62 0.15
C LEU A 428 -27.67 -28.71 -1.26
N HIS A 429 -27.85 -29.93 -1.76
CA HIS A 429 -28.62 -30.24 -2.96
C HIS A 429 -29.95 -30.88 -2.54
N ALA A 430 -30.97 -30.06 -2.30
CA ALA A 430 -32.39 -30.40 -2.45
C ALA A 430 -33.22 -29.22 -1.96
N LEU A 431 -33.82 -28.48 -2.91
CA LEU A 431 -35.14 -27.82 -2.84
C LEU A 431 -35.20 -26.73 -3.90
N MET A 432 -35.31 -27.15 -5.16
CA MET A 432 -35.95 -26.37 -6.22
C MET A 432 -36.56 -27.36 -7.22
N GLN A 433 -37.81 -27.74 -6.98
CA GLN A 433 -38.78 -28.00 -8.03
C GLN A 433 -40.11 -27.33 -7.60
N PRO A 434 -40.88 -26.80 -8.56
CA PRO A 434 -41.87 -25.74 -8.36
C PRO A 434 -43.00 -26.06 -7.40
#